data_AF-A0A9E3SMV0-F1
#
_entry.id   AF-A0A9E3SMV0-F1
#
_cell.length_a   1.000
_cell.length_b   1.000
_cell.length_c   1.000
_cell.angle_alpha   90.00
_cell.angle_beta   90.00
_cell.angle_gamma   90.00
#
_symmetry.space_group_name_H-M   'P 1'
#
loop_
_entity.id
_entity.type
_entity.pdbx_description
1 polymer ?
#
loop_
_entity_poly.entity_id
_entity_poly.type
_entity_poly.pdbx_seq_one_letter_code
_entity_poly.pdbx_strand_id
1 'polypeptide(L)'
;SIRDLAGHVPYDQIYILANTTKYGGGGIYNFYALSTAGNRLSSKIIVHEFGHSFAGLGDEYFDSSTSYNDFYNLEVEPWEPNLTALVDFDSKWKDLLLPGTAIPTIANDSMIDVLGVYEGGGYVAKGMFRPKMDCLMHTLKGETFCEACNHAIIRMILLYSE
;
A
#
# COMPACT_ATOMS: atom_id res chain seq x y z
N SER A 1 -18.39 -21.70 1.82
CA SER A 1 -17.70 -20.40 1.75
C SER A 1 -16.21 -20.63 1.47
N ILE A 2 -15.43 -19.60 1.10
CA ILE A 2 -13.96 -19.72 0.97
C ILE A 2 -13.33 -20.20 2.28
N ARG A 3 -13.84 -19.72 3.44
CA ARG A 3 -13.37 -20.12 4.77
C ARG A 3 -13.67 -21.58 5.10
N ASP A 4 -14.81 -22.11 4.64
CA ASP A 4 -15.15 -23.53 4.83
C ASP A 4 -14.15 -24.44 4.10
N LEU A 5 -13.66 -24.02 2.93
CA LEU A 5 -12.62 -24.75 2.20
C LEU A 5 -11.27 -24.62 2.91
N ALA A 6 -10.87 -23.40 3.26
CA ALA A 6 -9.58 -23.14 3.92
C ALA A 6 -9.46 -23.82 5.29
N GLY A 7 -10.57 -23.95 6.04
CA GLY A 7 -10.61 -24.56 7.37
C GLY A 7 -10.25 -26.05 7.45
N HIS A 8 -9.97 -26.71 6.33
CA HIS A 8 -9.43 -28.08 6.31
C HIS A 8 -7.93 -28.14 6.64
N VAL A 9 -7.23 -27.00 6.66
CA VAL A 9 -5.82 -26.88 7.06
C VAL A 9 -5.63 -25.65 7.95
N PRO A 10 -4.58 -25.60 8.79
CA PRO A 10 -4.23 -24.37 9.50
C PRO A 10 -3.91 -23.25 8.49
N TYR A 11 -4.48 -22.06 8.72
CA TYR A 11 -4.20 -20.88 7.90
C TYR A 11 -4.40 -19.60 8.72
N ASP A 12 -3.61 -18.57 8.40
CA ASP A 12 -3.79 -17.20 8.91
C ASP A 12 -4.22 -16.24 7.80
N GLN A 13 -3.70 -16.46 6.58
CA GLN A 13 -3.94 -15.62 5.40
C GLN A 13 -4.48 -16.45 4.24
N ILE A 14 -5.36 -15.86 3.43
CA ILE A 14 -5.97 -16.51 2.26
C ILE A 14 -5.57 -15.74 1.00
N TYR A 15 -4.95 -16.44 0.06
CA TYR A 15 -4.64 -15.92 -1.28
C TYR A 15 -5.28 -16.80 -2.35
N ILE A 16 -6.07 -16.21 -3.25
CA ILE A 16 -6.81 -16.91 -4.29
C ILE A 16 -6.18 -16.66 -5.66
N LEU A 17 -5.83 -17.73 -6.36
CA LEU A 17 -5.30 -17.67 -7.71
C LEU A 17 -6.39 -17.99 -8.74
N ALA A 18 -6.79 -16.98 -9.50
CA ALA A 18 -7.75 -17.13 -10.58
C ALA A 18 -7.05 -17.64 -11.86
N ASN A 19 -7.46 -18.81 -12.37
CA ASN A 19 -6.92 -19.40 -13.59
C ASN A 19 -7.42 -18.66 -14.85
N THR A 20 -6.84 -17.50 -15.12
CA THR A 20 -7.12 -16.68 -16.29
C THR A 20 -5.88 -15.87 -16.67
N THR A 21 -5.84 -15.36 -17.90
CA THR A 21 -4.82 -14.39 -18.36
C THR A 21 -5.32 -12.95 -18.28
N LYS A 22 -6.62 -12.74 -18.04
CA LYS A 22 -7.21 -11.40 -17.89
C LYS A 22 -6.58 -10.69 -16.68
N TYR A 23 -6.25 -9.42 -16.83
CA TYR A 23 -5.76 -8.58 -15.73
C TYR A 23 -6.84 -8.45 -14.65
N GLY A 24 -6.44 -8.60 -13.39
CA GLY A 24 -7.32 -8.41 -12.25
C GLY A 24 -6.72 -8.96 -10.96
N GLY A 25 -7.07 -8.30 -9.87
CA GLY A 25 -6.72 -8.65 -8.51
C GLY A 25 -7.55 -7.82 -7.53
N GLY A 26 -7.36 -8.11 -6.25
CA GLY A 26 -7.88 -7.32 -5.14
C GLY A 26 -7.45 -7.92 -3.81
N GLY A 27 -7.08 -7.08 -2.86
CA GLY A 27 -6.72 -7.45 -1.49
C GLY A 27 -7.47 -6.59 -0.49
N ILE A 28 -8.02 -7.22 0.54
CA ILE A 28 -8.65 -6.52 1.67
C ILE A 28 -8.03 -7.06 2.96
N TYR A 29 -7.62 -6.14 3.83
CA TYR A 29 -6.93 -6.44 5.08
C TYR A 29 -7.65 -7.51 5.91
N ASN A 30 -6.94 -8.60 6.25
CA ASN A 30 -7.42 -9.76 7.01
C ASN A 30 -8.69 -10.45 6.45
N PHE A 31 -9.02 -10.23 5.18
CA PHE A 31 -10.12 -10.92 4.51
C PHE A 31 -9.63 -12.00 3.55
N TYR A 32 -9.20 -11.61 2.35
CA TYR A 32 -8.43 -12.41 1.41
C TYR A 32 -7.79 -11.49 0.36
N ALA A 33 -6.75 -11.99 -0.29
CA ALA A 33 -6.28 -11.46 -1.56
C ALA A 33 -6.65 -12.39 -2.72
N LEU A 34 -6.77 -11.83 -3.90
CA LEU A 34 -7.03 -12.54 -5.14
C LEU A 34 -6.20 -11.93 -6.26
N SER A 35 -5.64 -12.76 -7.12
CA SER A 35 -5.11 -12.28 -8.40
C SER A 35 -5.28 -13.32 -9.50
N THR A 36 -5.24 -12.83 -10.72
CA THR A 36 -4.98 -13.63 -11.91
C THR A 36 -3.64 -14.37 -11.80
N ALA A 37 -3.58 -15.61 -12.28
CA ALA A 37 -2.38 -16.44 -12.27
C ALA A 37 -1.65 -16.50 -13.62
N GLY A 38 -2.35 -16.21 -14.73
CA GLY A 38 -1.82 -16.34 -16.08
C GLY A 38 -1.48 -15.02 -16.75
N ASN A 39 -1.67 -13.87 -16.08
CA ASN A 39 -1.31 -12.57 -16.63
C ASN A 39 0.21 -12.32 -16.54
N ARG A 40 0.77 -11.57 -17.48
CA ARG A 40 2.21 -11.20 -17.46
C ARG A 40 2.64 -10.40 -16.23
N LEU A 41 1.70 -9.72 -15.56
CA LEU A 41 1.95 -8.93 -14.35
C LEU A 41 1.58 -9.69 -13.07
N SER A 42 1.19 -10.97 -13.14
CA SER A 42 0.64 -11.71 -12.00
C SER A 42 1.55 -11.68 -10.77
N SER A 43 2.88 -11.83 -10.95
CA SER A 43 3.83 -11.76 -9.83
C SER A 43 3.76 -10.43 -9.08
N LYS A 44 3.62 -9.31 -9.79
CA LYS A 44 3.54 -7.98 -9.18
C LYS A 44 2.18 -7.73 -8.54
N ILE A 45 1.10 -8.13 -9.22
CA ILE A 45 -0.26 -8.05 -8.68
C ILE A 45 -0.30 -8.86 -7.38
N ILE A 46 0.26 -10.08 -7.35
CA ILE A 46 0.30 -10.90 -6.14
C ILE A 46 0.91 -10.16 -4.96
N VAL A 47 2.07 -9.55 -5.16
CA VAL A 47 2.79 -8.83 -4.11
C VAL A 47 2.00 -7.59 -3.65
N HIS A 48 1.44 -6.82 -4.59
CA HIS A 48 0.61 -5.64 -4.30
C HIS A 48 -0.64 -6.00 -3.47
N GLU A 49 -1.45 -6.97 -3.92
CA GLU A 49 -2.67 -7.37 -3.22
C GLU A 49 -2.37 -8.03 -1.87
N PHE A 50 -1.22 -8.70 -1.75
CA PHE A 50 -0.77 -9.21 -0.47
C PHE A 50 -0.38 -8.07 0.49
N GLY A 51 0.18 -6.97 -0.02
CA GLY A 51 0.42 -5.75 0.77
C GLY A 51 -0.84 -5.22 1.46
N HIS A 52 -1.97 -5.17 0.75
CA HIS A 52 -3.27 -4.83 1.33
C HIS A 52 -3.74 -5.87 2.34
N SER A 53 -3.83 -7.14 1.92
CA SER A 53 -4.47 -8.19 2.73
C SER A 53 -3.71 -8.56 4.00
N PHE A 54 -2.37 -8.53 3.95
CA PHE A 54 -1.51 -8.90 5.07
C PHE A 54 -1.10 -7.71 5.92
N ALA A 55 -0.55 -6.65 5.32
CA ALA A 55 0.04 -5.53 6.05
C ALA A 55 -0.87 -4.30 6.17
N GLY A 56 -2.06 -4.33 5.58
CA GLY A 56 -3.00 -3.21 5.65
C GLY A 56 -2.48 -1.95 4.97
N LEU A 57 -1.63 -2.11 3.94
CA LEU A 57 -1.13 -0.98 3.16
C LEU A 57 -2.28 -0.34 2.36
N GLY A 58 -2.28 0.97 2.24
CA GLY A 58 -3.16 1.72 1.36
C GLY A 58 -2.58 1.83 -0.05
N ASP A 59 -3.46 2.03 -1.03
CA ASP A 59 -3.04 2.37 -2.39
C ASP A 59 -2.37 3.75 -2.42
N GLU A 60 -1.18 3.83 -2.99
CA GLU A 60 -0.42 5.08 -3.11
C GLU A 60 -0.73 5.82 -4.41
N TYR A 61 -1.46 5.23 -5.35
CA TYR A 61 -1.91 5.94 -6.54
C TYR A 61 -3.06 6.89 -6.26
N PHE A 62 -3.14 7.91 -7.11
CA PHE A 62 -4.14 8.95 -7.06
C PHE A 62 -4.54 9.30 -8.48
N ASP A 63 -5.79 9.71 -8.64
CA ASP A 63 -6.30 10.20 -9.91
C ASP A 63 -6.73 11.66 -9.73
N SER A 64 -6.18 12.55 -10.54
CA SER A 64 -6.56 13.96 -10.55
C SER A 64 -7.90 14.21 -11.26
N SER A 65 -8.42 13.21 -11.98
CA SER A 65 -9.61 13.31 -12.84
C SER A 65 -10.88 12.69 -12.24
N THR A 66 -10.77 11.88 -11.19
CA THR A 66 -11.92 11.27 -10.53
C THR A 66 -12.07 11.79 -9.09
N SER A 67 -13.27 12.26 -8.78
CA SER A 67 -13.65 12.86 -7.50
C SER A 67 -13.89 11.80 -6.42
N TYR A 68 -12.94 10.89 -6.18
CA TYR A 68 -12.93 10.04 -4.98
C TYR A 68 -12.44 10.85 -3.76
N ASN A 69 -12.91 12.10 -3.63
CA ASN A 69 -12.59 12.96 -2.48
C ASN A 69 -13.23 12.46 -1.17
N ASP A 70 -14.16 11.50 -1.25
CA ASP A 70 -14.92 11.00 -0.09
C ASP A 70 -14.37 9.67 0.48
N PHE A 71 -13.33 9.07 -0.11
CA PHE A 71 -12.80 7.79 0.38
C PHE A 71 -12.04 7.95 1.71
N TYR A 72 -11.33 9.07 1.85
CA TYR A 72 -10.63 9.44 3.07
C TYR A 72 -11.17 10.77 3.59
N ASN A 73 -11.45 10.82 4.89
CA ASN A 73 -11.68 12.10 5.57
C ASN A 73 -10.31 12.74 5.87
N LEU A 74 -9.98 13.83 5.20
CA LEU A 74 -8.70 14.53 5.37
C LEU A 74 -8.52 15.19 6.74
N GLU A 75 -9.57 15.25 7.57
CA GLU A 75 -9.50 15.71 8.96
C GLU A 75 -9.10 14.59 9.93
N VAL A 76 -9.02 13.34 9.46
CA VAL A 76 -8.67 12.16 10.27
C VAL A 76 -7.44 11.49 9.68
N GLU A 77 -6.48 11.16 10.54
CA GLU A 77 -5.30 10.42 10.10
C GLU A 77 -5.73 9.01 9.63
N PRO A 78 -5.41 8.60 8.38
CA PRO A 78 -5.70 7.25 7.91
C PRO A 78 -5.02 6.22 8.80
N TRP A 79 -5.61 5.03 8.93
CA TRP A 79 -5.01 3.96 9.74
C TRP A 79 -3.92 3.21 8.96
N GLU A 80 -3.95 3.30 7.63
CA GLU A 80 -2.95 2.72 6.74
C GLU A 80 -1.57 3.33 7.01
N PRO A 81 -0.52 2.51 7.16
CA PRO A 81 0.79 2.97 7.63
C PRO A 81 1.61 3.71 6.55
N ASN A 82 1.25 3.56 5.27
CA ASN A 82 1.96 4.16 4.12
C ASN A 82 1.21 5.33 3.47
N LEU A 83 0.17 5.85 4.12
CA LEU A 83 -0.52 7.08 3.73
C LEU A 83 -0.59 8.03 4.92
N THR A 84 -0.67 9.33 4.67
CA THR A 84 -0.92 10.31 5.75
C THR A 84 -1.70 11.51 5.25
N ALA A 85 -2.59 12.04 6.10
CA ALA A 85 -3.26 13.33 5.88
C ALA A 85 -2.54 14.48 6.62
N LEU A 86 -1.39 14.20 7.24
CA LEU A 86 -0.64 15.10 8.13
C LEU A 86 -1.41 15.56 9.38
N VAL A 87 -2.41 14.79 9.79
CA VAL A 87 -3.17 15.03 11.03
C VAL A 87 -2.39 14.48 12.23
N ASP A 88 -1.80 13.29 12.09
CA ASP A 88 -0.91 12.66 13.07
C ASP A 88 0.25 11.92 12.38
N PHE A 89 1.13 12.70 11.73
CA PHE A 89 2.25 12.14 10.98
C PHE A 89 3.32 11.47 11.87
N ASP A 90 3.36 11.80 13.17
CA ASP A 90 4.27 11.18 14.13
C ASP A 90 3.99 9.68 14.30
N SER A 91 2.74 9.24 14.05
CA SER A 91 2.33 7.84 14.06
C SER A 91 2.74 7.03 12.82
N LYS A 92 3.27 7.69 11.78
CA LYS A 92 3.54 7.10 10.46
C LYS A 92 5.03 6.79 10.27
N TRP A 93 5.61 7.15 9.12
CA TRP A 93 7.02 6.88 8.79
C TRP A 93 7.97 8.04 9.10
N LYS A 94 7.54 9.00 9.94
CA LYS A 94 8.34 10.17 10.27
C LYS A 94 9.68 9.80 10.89
N ASP A 95 9.73 8.73 11.68
CA ASP A 95 10.94 8.17 12.30
C ASP A 95 11.97 7.65 11.28
N LEU A 96 11.53 7.35 10.05
CA LEU A 96 12.40 6.91 8.96
C LEU A 96 12.97 8.07 8.13
N LEU A 97 12.45 9.30 8.28
CA LEU A 97 12.90 10.45 7.51
C LEU A 97 14.30 10.91 7.92
N LEU A 98 15.08 11.36 6.94
CA LEU A 98 16.33 12.06 7.22
C LEU A 98 16.05 13.39 7.96
N PRO A 99 16.91 13.80 8.90
CA PRO A 99 16.79 15.09 9.54
C PRO A 99 16.78 16.23 8.52
N GLY A 100 15.76 17.08 8.56
CA GLY A 100 15.61 18.24 7.67
C GLY A 100 14.89 17.95 6.35
N THR A 101 14.35 16.73 6.12
CA THR A 101 13.45 16.47 5.00
C THR A 101 12.27 17.45 5.01
N ALA A 102 12.03 18.12 3.89
CA ALA A 102 10.90 19.04 3.73
C ALA A 102 9.56 18.27 3.78
N ILE A 103 8.58 18.84 4.48
CA ILE A 103 7.22 18.32 4.61
C ILE A 103 6.25 19.44 4.18
N PRO A 104 5.53 19.31 3.06
CA PRO A 104 5.66 18.25 2.05
C PRO A 104 7.00 18.29 1.30
N THR A 105 7.41 17.14 0.76
CA THR A 105 8.60 17.02 -0.10
C THR A 105 8.24 17.41 -1.53
N ILE A 106 9.02 18.31 -2.13
CA ILE A 106 8.79 18.77 -3.51
C ILE A 106 9.33 17.71 -4.48
N ALA A 107 8.42 17.04 -5.19
CA ALA A 107 8.77 16.04 -6.19
C ALA A 107 9.58 16.66 -7.34
N ASN A 108 10.72 16.04 -7.66
CA ASN A 108 11.58 16.37 -8.80
C ASN A 108 12.49 15.18 -9.11
N ASP A 109 13.25 15.24 -10.21
CA ASP A 109 14.06 14.10 -10.68
C ASP A 109 15.10 13.61 -9.67
N SER A 110 15.61 14.49 -8.79
CA SER A 110 16.56 14.08 -7.74
C SER A 110 15.91 13.36 -6.56
N MET A 111 14.58 13.37 -6.48
CA MET A 111 13.80 12.81 -5.38
C MET A 111 13.13 11.48 -5.71
N ILE A 112 13.31 10.96 -6.94
CA ILE A 112 12.65 9.73 -7.43
C ILE A 112 12.81 8.57 -6.46
N ASP A 113 14.03 8.36 -5.95
CA ASP A 113 14.36 7.26 -5.06
C ASP A 113 14.52 7.67 -3.59
N VAL A 114 14.08 8.87 -3.22
CA VAL A 114 14.26 9.43 -1.88
C VAL A 114 12.98 9.27 -1.05
N LEU A 115 13.10 8.75 0.17
CA LEU A 115 12.01 8.71 1.13
C LEU A 115 11.64 10.14 1.56
N GLY A 116 10.36 10.47 1.52
CA GLY A 116 9.84 11.80 1.83
C GLY A 116 8.35 11.79 2.17
N VAL A 117 7.69 12.91 1.89
CA VAL A 117 6.25 13.12 2.10
C VAL A 117 5.68 13.77 0.85
N TYR A 118 5.34 12.95 -0.14
CA TYR A 118 4.93 13.40 -1.47
C TYR A 118 3.42 13.51 -1.56
N GLU A 119 2.90 14.65 -2.00
CA GLU A 119 1.45 14.87 -2.14
C GLU A 119 0.86 13.94 -3.22
N GLY A 120 -0.34 13.44 -2.95
CA GLY A 120 -1.06 12.46 -3.74
C GLY A 120 -0.92 11.04 -3.19
N GLY A 121 -2.04 10.38 -2.92
CA GLY A 121 -2.12 8.98 -2.49
C GLY A 121 -3.53 8.64 -2.06
N GLY A 122 -3.85 7.35 -1.89
CA GLY A 122 -5.16 6.91 -1.43
C GLY A 122 -6.30 7.41 -2.31
N TYR A 123 -6.10 7.43 -3.63
CA TYR A 123 -7.04 8.00 -4.61
C TYR A 123 -7.26 9.52 -4.53
N VAL A 124 -6.60 10.21 -3.59
CA VAL A 124 -6.77 11.64 -3.35
C VAL A 124 -5.52 12.41 -3.81
N ALA A 125 -5.73 13.39 -4.70
CA ALA A 125 -4.62 14.14 -5.30
C ALA A 125 -4.03 15.24 -4.41
N LYS A 126 -4.77 15.74 -3.40
CA LYS A 126 -4.36 16.85 -2.53
C LYS A 126 -4.72 16.59 -1.07
N GLY A 127 -3.81 16.96 -0.16
CA GLY A 127 -4.00 16.76 1.28
C GLY A 127 -3.81 15.32 1.78
N MET A 128 -3.55 14.36 0.88
CA MET A 128 -3.07 13.02 1.21
C MET A 128 -1.64 12.87 0.70
N PHE A 129 -0.79 12.17 1.44
CA PHE A 129 0.63 12.04 1.13
C PHE A 129 1.08 10.59 1.21
N ARG A 130 2.08 10.27 0.37
CA ARG A 130 2.73 8.96 0.29
C ARG A 130 4.24 9.08 0.55
N PRO A 131 4.91 7.98 0.94
CA PRO A 131 6.31 8.00 1.37
C PRO A 131 7.31 8.18 0.22
N LYS A 132 6.98 7.78 -1.01
CA LYS A 132 7.91 7.80 -2.15
C LYS A 132 7.23 8.21 -3.44
N MET A 133 7.98 8.73 -4.41
CA MET A 133 7.40 9.11 -5.70
C MET A 133 6.77 7.91 -6.43
N ASP A 134 7.39 6.72 -6.33
CA ASP A 134 6.85 5.45 -6.81
C ASP A 134 7.12 4.32 -5.80
N CYS A 135 6.23 3.33 -5.79
CA CYS A 135 6.20 2.17 -4.90
C CYS A 135 5.37 1.09 -5.59
N LEU A 136 5.52 -0.19 -5.22
CA LEU A 136 4.59 -1.23 -5.66
C LEU A 136 3.12 -0.95 -5.28
N MET A 137 2.86 -0.16 -4.23
CA MET A 137 1.51 0.32 -3.89
C MET A 137 1.03 1.49 -4.76
N HIS A 138 1.91 2.09 -5.56
CA HIS A 138 1.59 3.19 -6.48
C HIS A 138 1.46 2.68 -7.91
N THR A 139 2.53 2.09 -8.46
CA THR A 139 2.51 1.49 -9.79
C THR A 139 3.14 0.09 -9.81
N LEU A 140 2.84 -0.67 -10.87
CA LEU A 140 3.49 -1.96 -11.15
C LEU A 140 4.74 -1.80 -12.05
N LYS A 141 5.32 -0.60 -12.14
CA LYS A 141 6.54 -0.36 -12.94
C LYS A 141 7.78 -0.93 -12.25
N GLY A 142 7.94 -0.64 -10.95
CA GLY A 142 8.99 -1.18 -10.10
C GLY A 142 8.77 -2.63 -9.67
N GLU A 143 9.65 -3.12 -8.80
CA GLU A 143 9.63 -4.49 -8.24
C GLU A 143 9.66 -4.50 -6.71
N THR A 144 9.70 -3.34 -6.06
CA THR A 144 9.95 -3.22 -4.62
C THR A 144 8.96 -2.29 -3.92
N PHE A 145 8.68 -2.61 -2.66
CA PHE A 145 8.02 -1.68 -1.74
C PHE A 145 8.98 -0.55 -1.34
N CYS A 146 8.42 0.63 -1.09
CA CYS A 146 9.15 1.72 -0.47
C CYS A 146 9.54 1.39 0.98
N GLU A 147 10.42 2.19 1.57
CA GLU A 147 10.98 1.99 2.90
C GLU A 147 9.90 1.97 3.99
N ALA A 148 8.89 2.85 3.89
CA ALA A 148 7.76 2.89 4.81
C ALA A 148 6.88 1.62 4.70
N CYS A 149 6.58 1.16 3.48
CA CYS A 149 5.85 -0.09 3.27
C CYS A 149 6.62 -1.31 3.81
N ASN A 150 7.93 -1.40 3.53
CA ASN A 150 8.77 -2.48 4.07
C ASN A 150 8.78 -2.47 5.60
N HIS A 151 8.91 -1.30 6.22
CA HIS A 151 8.88 -1.17 7.67
C HIS A 151 7.53 -1.62 8.26
N ALA A 152 6.41 -1.25 7.64
CA ALA A 152 5.09 -1.71 8.04
C ALA A 152 4.91 -3.24 7.91
N ILE A 153 5.37 -3.81 6.79
CA ILE A 153 5.35 -5.26 6.55
C ILE A 153 6.17 -5.99 7.62
N ILE A 154 7.38 -5.51 7.92
CA ILE A 154 8.24 -6.11 8.94
C ILE A 154 7.57 -6.05 10.32
N ARG A 155 6.97 -4.91 10.70
CA ARG A 155 6.22 -4.79 11.96
C ARG A 155 5.06 -5.78 12.02
N MET A 156 4.35 -5.99 10.92
CA MET A 156 3.25 -6.96 10.86
C MET A 156 3.75 -8.40 11.00
N ILE A 157 4.87 -8.76 10.37
CA ILE A 157 5.50 -10.07 10.53
C ILE A 157 5.87 -10.28 12.01
N LEU A 158 6.59 -9.34 12.61
CA LEU A 158 7.03 -9.42 13.99
C LEU A 158 5.85 -9.53 14.97
N LEU A 159 4.78 -8.76 14.76
CA LEU A 159 3.56 -8.81 15.58
C LEU A 159 2.92 -10.21 15.64
N TYR A 160 3.00 -10.99 14.56
CA TYR A 160 2.42 -12.33 14.51
C TYR A 160 3.42 -13.44 14.84
N SER A 161 4.73 -13.14 14.88
CA SER A 161 5.78 -14.15 15.11
C SER A 161 6.47 -14.06 16.47
N GLU A 162 6.35 -12.93 17.18
CA GLU A 162 6.99 -12.66 18.48
C GLU A 162 5.97 -12.17 19.51
#